data_AF-A0A837P6Z9-F1
#
_entry.id   AF-A0A837P6Z9-F1
#
_cell.length_a   1.000
_cell.length_b   1.000
_cell.length_c   1.000
_cell.angle_alpha   90.00
_cell.angle_beta   90.00
_cell.angle_gamma   90.00
#
_symmetry.space_group_name_H-M   'P 1'
#
loop_
_entity.id
_entity.type
_entity.pdbx_description
1 polymer ?
#
loop_
_entity_poly.entity_id
_entity_poly.type
_entity_poly.pdbx_seq_one_letter_code
_entity_poly.pdbx_strand_id
1 'polypeptide(L)' 'MKRLWHTLLIGAIGGIVIGYLMALGFSTFFNTTYLFPSNPTFVSHWSSPLAATQLSTLLWILIGEV' A
#
# COMPACT_ATOMS: atom_id res chain seq x y z
N MET A 1 -25.20 9.06 -6.85
CA MET A 1 -24.03 8.34 -7.40
C MET A 1 -22.76 9.18 -7.47
N LYS A 2 -22.76 10.41 -8.02
CA LYS A 2 -21.54 11.24 -8.15
C LYS A 2 -20.79 11.48 -6.82
N ARG A 3 -21.51 11.70 -5.72
CA ARG A 3 -20.93 11.94 -4.39
C ARG A 3 -20.22 10.72 -3.79
N LEU A 4 -20.81 9.52 -3.96
CA LEU A 4 -20.22 8.26 -3.51
C LEU A 4 -18.88 8.00 -4.20
N TRP A 5 -18.83 8.15 -5.53
CA TRP A 5 -17.58 7.99 -6.29
C TRP A 5 -16.51 9.00 -5.91
N HIS A 6 -16.87 10.23 -5.56
CA HIS A 6 -15.90 11.22 -5.06
C HIS A 6 -15.35 10.83 -3.69
N THR A 7 -16.20 10.36 -2.78
CA THR A 7 -15.76 9.89 -1.46
C THR A 7 -14.83 8.70 -1.58
N LEU A 8 -15.17 7.72 -2.42
CA LEU A 8 -14.31 6.56 -2.68
C LEU A 8 -12.96 6.99 -3.28
N LEU A 9 -12.95 7.85 -4.30
CA LEU A 9 -11.68 8.30 -4.89
C LEU A 9 -10.79 9.03 -3.88
N ILE A 10 -11.36 9.85 -2.99
CA ILE A 10 -10.60 10.55 -1.94
C ILE A 10 -10.07 9.54 -0.91
N GLY A 11 -10.91 8.58 -0.50
CA GLY A 11 -10.53 7.50 0.40
C GLY A 11 -9.38 6.67 -0.16
N ALA A 12 -9.54 6.13 -1.36
CA ALA A 12 -8.50 5.39 -2.07
C ALA A 12 -7.16 6.14 -2.17
N ILE A 13 -7.18 7.44 -2.55
CA ILE A 13 -5.96 8.26 -2.62
C ILE A 13 -5.33 8.39 -1.23
N GLY A 14 -6.13 8.71 -0.20
CA GLY A 14 -5.66 8.82 1.17
C GLY A 14 -5.04 7.52 1.68
N GLY A 15 -5.70 6.40 1.40
CA GLY A 15 -5.23 5.05 1.73
C GLY A 15 -3.90 4.72 1.07
N ILE A 16 -3.74 5.01 -0.23
CA ILE A 16 -2.47 4.83 -0.95
C ILE A 16 -1.36 5.69 -0.33
N VAL A 17 -1.64 6.95 0.03
CA VAL A 17 -0.64 7.81 0.68
C VAL A 17 -0.20 7.24 2.02
N ILE A 18 -1.15 6.81 2.86
CA ILE A 18 -0.86 6.16 4.15
C ILE A 18 -0.02 4.89 3.93
N GLY A 19 -0.44 4.05 3.00
CA GLY A 19 0.25 2.81 2.65
C GLY A 19 1.67 3.02 2.15
N TYR A 20 1.88 4.03 1.30
CA TYR A 20 3.21 4.42 0.83
C TYR A 20 4.12 4.87 1.98
N LEU A 21 3.61 5.70 2.90
CA LEU A 21 4.38 6.13 4.08
C LEU A 21 4.76 4.95 4.96
N MET A 22 3.85 3.97 5.13
CA MET A 22 4.16 2.73 5.85
C MET A 22 5.21 1.88 5.11
N ALA A 23 5.11 1.73 3.79
CA ALA A 23 6.10 1.03 2.98
C ALA A 23 7.50 1.66 3.11
N LEU A 24 7.58 2.98 3.08
CA LEU A 24 8.82 3.70 3.31
C LEU A 24 9.34 3.48 4.74
N GLY A 25 8.45 3.51 5.73
CA GLY A 25 8.77 3.22 7.13
C GLY A 25 9.33 1.80 7.32
N PHE A 26 8.71 0.78 6.73
CA PHE A 26 9.24 -0.59 6.78
C PHE A 26 10.58 -0.71 6.07
N SER A 27 10.70 -0.13 4.88
CA SER A 27 11.93 -0.22 4.09
C SER A 27 13.12 0.41 4.82
N THR A 28 12.91 1.55 5.46
CA THR A 28 13.93 2.21 6.27
C THR A 28 14.22 1.46 7.57
N PHE A 29 13.18 1.00 8.28
CA PHE A 29 13.33 0.25 9.53
C PHE A 29 14.09 -1.08 9.34
N PHE A 30 13.79 -1.81 8.26
CA PHE A 30 14.43 -3.09 7.95
C PHE A 30 15.71 -2.94 7.11
N ASN A 31 16.18 -1.72 6.83
CA ASN A 31 17.36 -1.43 6.02
C ASN A 31 17.37 -2.16 4.67
N THR A 32 16.23 -2.16 3.97
CA THR A 32 16.12 -2.81 2.67
C THR A 32 16.85 -2.03 1.59
N THR A 33 17.41 -2.71 0.60
CA THR A 33 18.10 -2.10 -0.55
C THR A 33 17.15 -1.51 -1.59
N TYR A 34 15.86 -1.87 -1.52
CA TYR A 34 14.79 -1.41 -2.41
C TYR A 34 13.54 -1.09 -1.59
N LEU A 35 12.63 -0.29 -2.16
CA LEU A 35 11.35 -0.02 -1.53
C LEU A 35 10.50 -1.30 -1.48
N PHE A 36 10.14 -1.71 -0.27
CA PHE A 36 9.25 -2.82 -0.03
C PHE A 36 7.84 -2.27 0.18
N PRO A 37 6.82 -2.75 -0.56
CA PRO A 37 5.46 -2.23 -0.48
C PRO A 37 4.76 -2.61 0.85
N SER A 38 5.38 -3.39 1.72
CA SER A 38 4.86 -3.80 3.03
C SER A 38 6.00 -4.42 3.82
N ASN A 39 5.71 -4.97 5.01
CA ASN A 39 6.73 -5.64 5.81
C ASN A 39 7.46 -6.75 5.00
N PRO A 40 8.79 -6.96 5.18
CA PRO A 40 9.55 -7.95 4.42
C PRO A 40 9.02 -9.38 4.46
N THR A 41 8.48 -9.81 5.60
CA THR A 41 7.82 -11.12 5.74
C THR A 41 6.58 -11.22 4.86
N PHE A 42 5.82 -10.14 4.67
CA PHE A 42 4.71 -10.15 3.71
C PHE A 42 5.23 -10.25 2.27
N VAL A 43 6.22 -9.42 1.93
CA VAL A 43 6.79 -9.36 0.57
C VAL A 43 7.41 -10.69 0.16
N SER A 44 8.04 -11.42 1.09
CA SER A 44 8.69 -12.71 0.82
C SER A 44 7.73 -13.86 0.45
N HIS A 45 6.43 -13.72 0.72
CA HIS A 45 5.43 -14.70 0.26
C HIS A 45 5.16 -14.62 -1.25
N TRP A 46 5.58 -13.53 -1.90
CA TRP A 46 5.29 -13.27 -3.30
C TRP A 46 6.50 -13.58 -4.16
N SER A 47 6.27 -14.29 -5.26
CA SER A 47 7.32 -14.64 -6.23
C SER A 47 7.84 -13.45 -7.03
N SER A 48 7.15 -12.29 -7.00
CA SER A 48 7.62 -11.06 -7.64
C SER A 48 7.34 -9.83 -6.79
N PRO A 49 8.24 -8.82 -6.79
CA PRO A 49 8.01 -7.54 -6.12
C PRO A 49 6.76 -6.82 -6.63
N LEU A 50 6.45 -6.97 -7.92
CA LEU A 50 5.27 -6.36 -8.53
C LEU A 50 3.98 -6.96 -7.97
N ALA A 51 3.90 -8.29 -7.80
CA ALA A 51 2.73 -8.95 -7.21
C ALA A 51 2.51 -8.51 -5.76
N ALA A 52 3.57 -8.42 -4.96
CA ALA A 52 3.50 -7.86 -3.61
C ALA A 52 2.97 -6.41 -3.63
N THR A 53 3.47 -5.60 -4.57
CA THR A 53 3.07 -4.18 -4.70
C THR A 53 1.61 -4.03 -5.11
N GLN A 54 1.14 -4.84 -6.04
CA GLN A 54 -0.27 -4.85 -6.47
C GLN A 54 -1.19 -5.18 -5.30
N LEU A 55 -0.89 -6.24 -4.54
CA LEU A 55 -1.73 -6.60 -3.41
C LEU A 55 -1.67 -5.56 -2.29
N SER A 56 -0.48 -5.03 -1.97
CA SER A 56 -0.35 -3.94 -1.00
C SER A 56 -1.15 -2.72 -1.43
N THR A 57 -1.11 -2.33 -2.70
CA THR A 57 -1.87 -1.18 -3.23
C THR A 57 -3.38 -1.39 -3.06
N LEU A 58 -3.88 -2.59 -3.31
CA LEU A 58 -5.28 -2.92 -3.07
C LEU A 58 -5.65 -2.80 -1.59
N LEU A 59 -4.79 -3.32 -0.69
CA LEU A 59 -5.00 -3.20 0.75
C LEU A 59 -4.98 -1.74 1.20
N TRP A 60 -4.10 -0.92 0.65
CA TRP A 60 -4.01 0.50 0.96
C TRP A 60 -5.26 1.26 0.55
N ILE A 61 -5.77 0.99 -0.66
CA ILE A 61 -7.05 1.54 -1.10
C ILE A 61 -8.13 1.20 -0.07
N LEU A 62 -8.25 -0.08 0.33
CA LEU A 62 -9.25 -0.52 1.30
C LEU A 62 -9.09 0.14 2.68
N ILE A 63 -7.86 0.43 3.13
CA ILE A 63 -7.60 1.16 4.38
C ILE A 63 -8.18 2.58 4.32
N GLY A 64 -8.09 3.24 3.16
CA GLY A 64 -8.56 4.61 2.98
C GLY A 64 -10.07 4.76 2.89
N GLU A 65 -10.81 3.66 2.68
CA GLU A 65 -12.28 3.64 2.58
C GLU A 65 -12.99 3.42 3.93
N VAL A 66 -12.23 3.37 5.03
CA VAL A 66 -12.74 3.16 6.40
C VAL A 66 -13.28 4.45 7.01
#